data_AF-A0A3M1N6L0-F1
#
_entry.id   AF-A0A3M1N6L0-F1
#
_cell.length_a   1.000
_cell.length_b   1.000
_cell.length_c   1.000
_cell.angle_alpha   90.00
_cell.angle_beta   90.00
_cell.angle_gamma   90.00
#
_symmetry.space_group_name_H-M   'P 1'
#
loop_
_entity.id
_entity.type
_entity.pdbx_description
1 polymer ?
#
loop_
_entity_poly.entity_id
_entity_poly.type
_entity_poly.pdbx_seq_one_letter_code
_entity_poly.pdbx_strand_id
1 'polypeptide(L)'
;IRRIKRILPDIHVKAFTAVELKVMCARSRMSYEEGLWALKEAGLDSLPGGGAEIFHPEIRRQICATKASTEEWLEIHRTAHRLGIPSNATMLYGHIERYEHRVHHLRLLRELQTETGGFNCFIPLKYRRENNALSHLGEVSIIEDLKNYAVSRLYLHNIPHLKAYWPMIGRAAAQLSLAFGVDDLDGTIDDTTRIYSMAGAEEHPAMSTEELEHLIRSAGYWPQERDSLYRPVRRATPIA
;
A
#
# COMPACT_ATOMS: atom_id res chain seq x y z
N ILE A 1 12.45 -3.22 -16.63
CA ILE A 1 11.08 -3.16 -17.19
C ILE A 1 11.02 -3.64 -18.64
N ARG A 2 11.63 -2.98 -19.64
CA ARG A 2 11.59 -3.43 -21.06
C ARG A 2 11.86 -4.91 -21.30
N ARG A 3 12.85 -5.50 -20.61
CA ARG A 3 13.13 -6.94 -20.70
C ARG A 3 11.96 -7.81 -20.19
N ILE A 4 11.32 -7.41 -19.09
CA ILE A 4 10.15 -8.10 -18.53
C ILE A 4 9.00 -8.04 -19.55
N LYS A 5 8.66 -6.85 -20.03
CA LYS A 5 7.59 -6.66 -21.04
C LYS A 5 7.86 -7.37 -22.36
N ARG A 6 9.12 -7.63 -22.72
CA ARG A 6 9.45 -8.44 -23.91
C ARG A 6 9.15 -9.92 -23.71
N ILE A 7 9.35 -10.43 -22.50
CA ILE A 7 9.15 -11.86 -22.16
C ILE A 7 7.68 -12.12 -21.82
N LEU A 8 7.06 -11.20 -21.08
CA LEU A 8 5.66 -11.25 -20.64
C LEU A 8 5.01 -9.89 -20.95
N PRO A 9 4.48 -9.69 -22.17
CA PRO A 9 3.90 -8.40 -22.56
C PRO A 9 2.74 -7.94 -21.67
N ASP A 10 1.91 -8.88 -21.25
CA ASP A 10 0.67 -8.59 -20.50
C ASP A 10 0.87 -8.51 -18.98
N ILE A 11 2.08 -8.80 -18.46
CA ILE A 11 2.33 -8.72 -17.01
C ILE A 11 2.25 -7.26 -16.55
N HIS A 12 1.43 -7.01 -15.53
CA HIS A 12 1.36 -5.69 -14.91
C HIS A 12 2.62 -5.43 -14.08
N VAL A 13 3.35 -4.36 -14.40
CA VAL A 13 4.56 -3.93 -13.68
C VAL A 13 4.19 -2.82 -12.72
N LYS A 14 4.07 -3.18 -11.44
CA LYS A 14 3.96 -2.24 -10.32
C LYS A 14 5.30 -2.16 -9.61
N ALA A 15 6.00 -1.03 -9.74
CA ALA A 15 7.37 -0.90 -9.25
C ALA A 15 7.70 0.51 -8.76
N PHE A 16 8.69 0.56 -7.86
CA PHE A 16 9.32 1.75 -7.30
C PHE A 16 8.43 2.65 -6.45
N THR A 17 8.79 2.80 -5.18
CA THR A 17 8.20 3.79 -4.28
C THR A 17 8.71 5.20 -4.61
N ALA A 18 8.01 6.23 -4.13
CA ALA A 18 8.47 7.62 -4.26
C ALA A 18 9.88 7.84 -3.66
N VAL A 19 10.26 7.07 -2.63
CA VAL A 19 11.60 7.14 -2.03
C VAL A 19 12.67 6.69 -3.02
N GLU A 20 12.42 5.60 -3.75
CA GLU A 20 13.34 5.10 -4.78
C GLU A 20 13.36 6.02 -5.99
N LEU A 21 12.19 6.49 -6.44
CA LEU A 21 12.06 7.41 -7.57
C LEU A 21 12.80 8.74 -7.33
N LYS A 22 12.75 9.29 -6.11
CA LYS A 22 13.55 10.45 -5.71
C LYS A 22 15.04 10.22 -5.99
N VAL A 23 15.57 9.09 -5.50
CA VAL A 23 16.99 8.75 -5.65
C VAL A 23 17.36 8.49 -7.11
N MET A 24 16.50 7.77 -7.84
CA MET A 24 16.70 7.47 -9.26
C MET A 24 16.75 8.74 -10.11
N CYS A 25 15.77 9.64 -9.97
CA CYS A 25 15.71 10.88 -10.73
C CYS A 25 16.90 11.79 -10.42
N ALA A 26 17.26 11.92 -9.13
CA ALA A 26 18.43 12.70 -8.72
C ALA A 26 19.74 12.15 -9.32
N ARG A 27 19.95 10.82 -9.28
CA ARG A 27 21.14 10.18 -9.87
C ARG A 27 21.19 10.31 -11.38
N SER A 28 20.04 10.26 -12.05
CA SER A 28 19.92 10.40 -13.50
C SER A 28 19.89 11.86 -13.96
N ARG A 29 19.89 12.84 -13.04
CA ARG A 29 19.73 14.27 -13.33
C ARG A 29 18.47 14.55 -14.17
N MET A 30 17.40 13.83 -13.88
CA MET A 30 16.10 13.98 -14.52
C MET A 30 15.12 14.62 -13.53
N SER A 31 14.21 15.43 -14.04
CA SER A 31 12.99 15.79 -13.31
C SER A 31 12.14 14.55 -13.03
N TYR A 32 11.19 14.64 -12.09
CA TYR A 32 10.26 13.55 -11.84
C TYR A 32 9.40 13.24 -13.06
N GLU A 33 9.04 14.25 -13.85
CA GLU A 33 8.26 14.07 -15.07
C GLU A 33 9.05 13.27 -16.12
N GLU A 34 10.30 13.66 -16.42
CA GLU A 34 11.17 12.93 -17.35
C GLU A 34 11.44 11.49 -16.88
N GLY A 35 11.72 11.31 -15.58
CA GLY A 35 12.01 10.01 -15.01
C GLY A 35 10.80 9.07 -15.06
N LEU A 36 9.62 9.56 -14.65
CA LEU A 36 8.37 8.79 -14.71
C LEU A 36 7.93 8.51 -16.14
N TRP A 37 8.08 9.48 -17.05
CA TRP A 37 7.82 9.29 -18.47
C TRP A 37 8.71 8.19 -19.05
N ALA A 38 10.01 8.23 -18.78
CA ALA A 38 10.96 7.22 -19.23
C ALA A 38 10.63 5.81 -18.68
N LEU A 39 10.16 5.73 -17.43
CA LEU A 39 9.71 4.46 -16.83
C LEU A 39 8.40 3.97 -17.46
N LYS A 40 7.44 4.86 -17.73
CA LYS A 40 6.19 4.55 -18.42
C LYS A 40 6.46 4.01 -19.83
N GLU A 41 7.31 4.69 -20.61
CA GLU A 41 7.76 4.24 -21.93
C GLU A 41 8.55 2.91 -21.88
N ALA A 42 9.18 2.62 -20.74
CA ALA A 42 9.83 1.33 -20.53
C ALA A 42 8.84 0.19 -20.20
N GLY A 43 7.57 0.53 -19.91
CA GLY A 43 6.46 -0.37 -19.60
C GLY A 43 6.07 -0.42 -18.12
N LEU A 44 6.28 0.64 -17.35
CA LEU A 44 5.75 0.76 -15.98
C LEU A 44 4.23 1.03 -16.04
N ASP A 45 3.44 0.27 -15.29
CA ASP A 45 1.98 0.38 -15.33
C ASP A 45 1.38 1.11 -14.11
N SER A 46 2.01 1.03 -12.94
CA SER A 46 1.53 1.72 -11.72
C SER A 46 2.61 1.84 -10.65
N LEU A 47 2.40 2.71 -9.65
CA LEU A 47 3.27 2.82 -8.48
C LEU A 47 2.69 2.12 -7.24
N PRO A 48 3.51 1.45 -6.41
CA PRO A 48 3.15 1.12 -5.02
C PRO A 48 3.03 2.39 -4.16
N GLY A 49 2.45 2.27 -2.96
CA GLY A 49 2.21 3.41 -2.06
C GLY A 49 3.21 3.58 -0.92
N GLY A 50 4.30 2.81 -0.90
CA GLY A 50 5.26 2.79 0.19
C GLY A 50 6.06 4.09 0.35
N GLY A 51 6.69 4.25 1.51
CA GLY A 51 7.57 5.39 1.84
C GLY A 51 6.86 6.65 2.35
N ALA A 52 5.53 6.59 2.45
CA ALA A 52 4.72 7.69 2.98
C ALA A 52 4.84 7.83 4.50
N GLU A 53 5.00 6.73 5.24
CA GLU A 53 5.13 6.70 6.71
C GLU A 53 4.02 7.53 7.40
N ILE A 54 4.39 8.51 8.22
CA ILE A 54 3.53 9.64 8.64
C ILE A 54 4.06 10.91 7.99
N PHE A 55 3.19 11.81 7.51
CA PHE A 55 3.63 13.01 6.80
C PHE A 55 4.02 14.17 7.73
N HIS A 56 3.53 14.17 8.96
CA HIS A 56 3.78 15.27 9.87
C HIS A 56 5.30 15.41 10.15
N PRO A 57 5.90 16.61 9.98
CA PRO A 57 7.36 16.78 10.09
C PRO A 57 7.93 16.36 11.45
N GLU A 58 7.16 16.53 12.52
CA GLU A 58 7.54 16.09 13.88
C GLU A 58 7.87 14.60 13.90
N ILE A 59 7.04 13.77 13.27
CA ILE A 59 7.20 12.32 13.26
C ILE A 59 8.25 11.91 12.22
N ARG A 60 8.22 12.49 11.01
CA ARG A 60 9.20 12.16 9.95
C ARG A 60 10.65 12.34 10.40
N ARG A 61 10.94 13.43 11.13
CA ARG A 61 12.30 13.68 11.65
C ARG A 61 12.79 12.58 12.60
N GLN A 62 11.87 11.92 13.29
CA GLN A 62 12.20 10.87 14.24
C GLN A 62 12.37 9.50 13.58
N ILE A 63 11.51 9.17 12.60
CA ILE A 63 11.45 7.79 12.05
C ILE A 63 12.09 7.62 10.67
N CYS A 64 12.20 8.69 9.86
CA CYS A 64 12.59 8.55 8.46
C CYS A 64 13.22 9.82 7.85
N ALA A 65 14.03 10.54 8.62
CA ALA A 65 14.58 11.85 8.24
C ALA A 65 15.35 11.89 6.90
N THR A 66 15.93 10.76 6.49
CA THR A 66 16.74 10.65 5.25
C THR A 66 15.94 10.23 4.02
N LYS A 67 14.66 9.86 4.16
CA LYS A 67 13.79 9.46 3.04
C LYS A 67 13.30 10.70 2.25
N ALA A 68 12.44 10.49 1.26
CA ALA A 68 11.71 11.58 0.62
C ALA A 68 10.92 12.40 1.65
N SER A 69 10.87 13.73 1.50
CA SER A 69 10.01 14.60 2.28
C SER A 69 8.54 14.34 1.94
N THR A 70 7.62 14.91 2.72
CA THR A 70 6.18 14.85 2.43
C THR A 70 5.88 15.47 1.08
N GLU A 71 6.46 16.63 0.79
CA GLU A 71 6.29 17.40 -0.43
C GLU A 71 6.84 16.62 -1.62
N GLU A 72 8.03 16.03 -1.50
CA GLU A 72 8.61 15.19 -2.55
C GLU A 72 7.76 13.95 -2.83
N TRP A 73 7.25 13.27 -1.78
CA TRP A 73 6.38 12.12 -1.95
C TRP A 73 5.10 12.50 -2.69
N LEU A 74 4.44 13.58 -2.27
CA LEU A 74 3.22 14.07 -2.91
C LEU A 74 3.47 14.51 -4.35
N GLU A 75 4.59 15.18 -4.64
CA GLU A 75 4.92 15.67 -5.98
C GLU A 75 5.21 14.53 -6.96
N ILE A 76 5.89 13.47 -6.51
CA ILE A 76 6.13 12.29 -7.35
C ILE A 76 4.80 11.63 -7.72
N HIS A 77 3.91 11.40 -6.75
CA HIS A 77 2.59 10.81 -7.02
C HIS A 77 1.72 11.72 -7.87
N ARG A 78 1.71 13.04 -7.61
CA ARG A 78 1.04 14.05 -8.44
C ARG A 78 1.49 13.98 -9.90
N THR A 79 2.81 13.96 -10.12
CA THR A 79 3.41 13.85 -11.45
C THR A 79 3.01 12.54 -12.11
N ALA A 80 3.07 11.41 -11.39
CA ALA A 80 2.66 10.11 -11.92
C ALA A 80 1.19 10.14 -12.38
N HIS A 81 0.29 10.70 -11.57
CA HIS A 81 -1.12 10.79 -11.89
C HIS A 81 -1.40 11.69 -13.11
N ARG A 82 -0.70 12.82 -13.24
CA ARG A 82 -0.76 13.69 -14.44
C ARG A 82 -0.30 12.97 -15.70
N LEU A 83 0.67 12.07 -15.58
CA LEU A 83 1.12 11.19 -16.66
C LEU A 83 0.22 9.96 -16.85
N GLY A 84 -0.91 9.84 -16.14
CA GLY A 84 -1.83 8.70 -16.23
C GLY A 84 -1.30 7.41 -15.63
N ILE A 85 -0.34 7.48 -14.72
CA ILE A 85 0.21 6.34 -13.96
C ILE A 85 -0.54 6.26 -12.63
N PRO A 86 -1.46 5.29 -12.43
CA PRO A 86 -2.16 5.14 -11.16
C PRO A 86 -1.22 4.67 -10.05
N SER A 87 -1.58 4.95 -8.81
CA SER A 87 -0.79 4.55 -7.65
C SER A 87 -1.61 4.14 -6.43
N ASN A 88 -0.94 3.71 -5.37
CA ASN A 88 -1.55 3.54 -4.05
C ASN A 88 -0.94 4.54 -3.05
N ALA A 89 -1.54 4.65 -1.87
CA ALA A 89 -0.99 5.38 -0.74
C ALA A 89 -0.95 4.50 0.50
N THR A 90 0.06 4.68 1.36
CA THR A 90 0.20 3.96 2.63
C THR A 90 0.24 4.94 3.79
N MET A 91 -0.05 4.48 5.01
CA MET A 91 0.25 5.21 6.24
C MET A 91 0.76 4.23 7.29
N LEU A 92 1.96 4.45 7.82
CA LEU A 92 2.46 3.69 8.97
C LEU A 92 1.79 4.23 10.24
N TYR A 93 1.12 3.38 11.01
CA TYR A 93 0.38 3.78 12.21
C TYR A 93 0.66 2.88 13.41
N GLY A 94 0.34 3.37 14.60
CA GLY A 94 0.42 2.64 15.86
C GLY A 94 1.81 2.66 16.49
N HIS A 95 2.61 3.70 16.23
CA HIS A 95 3.93 3.90 16.82
C HIS A 95 3.94 5.17 17.69
N ILE A 96 4.83 6.13 17.42
CA ILE A 96 5.02 7.34 18.22
C ILE A 96 4.03 8.46 17.87
N GLU A 97 3.19 8.28 16.84
CA GLU A 97 2.32 9.32 16.33
C GLU A 97 1.04 9.51 17.17
N ARG A 98 0.55 10.76 17.22
CA ARG A 98 -0.77 11.11 17.76
C ARG A 98 -1.85 11.02 16.68
N TYR A 99 -3.12 10.97 17.07
CA TYR A 99 -4.25 10.96 16.12
C TYR A 99 -4.25 12.16 15.16
N GLU A 100 -3.87 13.34 15.63
CA GLU A 100 -3.75 14.53 14.78
C GLU A 100 -2.73 14.35 13.63
N HIS A 101 -1.67 13.57 13.84
CA HIS A 101 -0.69 13.26 12.80
C HIS A 101 -1.28 12.31 11.74
N ARG A 102 -2.13 11.37 12.16
CA ARG A 102 -2.87 10.49 11.22
C ARG A 102 -3.87 11.30 10.42
N VAL A 103 -4.68 12.15 11.07
CA VAL A 103 -5.65 13.03 10.38
C VAL A 103 -4.94 13.97 9.41
N HIS A 104 -3.81 14.55 9.81
CA HIS A 104 -2.96 15.35 8.93
C HIS A 104 -2.52 14.55 7.69
N HIS A 105 -2.08 13.31 7.87
CA HIS A 105 -1.67 12.44 6.77
C HIS A 105 -2.85 12.13 5.82
N LEU A 106 -4.00 11.70 6.36
CA LEU A 106 -5.21 11.41 5.58
C LEU A 106 -5.72 12.64 4.82
N ARG A 107 -5.65 13.83 5.42
CA ARG A 107 -6.01 15.09 4.77
C ARG A 107 -5.18 15.33 3.50
N LEU A 108 -3.86 15.19 3.57
CA LEU A 108 -2.98 15.41 2.43
C LEU A 108 -3.22 14.39 1.30
N LEU A 109 -3.45 13.12 1.65
CA LEU A 109 -3.83 12.11 0.66
C LEU A 109 -5.16 12.45 -0.02
N ARG A 110 -6.17 12.84 0.76
CA ARG A 110 -7.48 13.24 0.25
C ARG A 110 -7.40 14.44 -0.68
N GLU A 111 -6.61 15.45 -0.32
CA GLU A 111 -6.41 16.66 -1.14
C GLU A 111 -5.71 16.33 -2.47
N LEU A 112 -4.64 15.53 -2.44
CA LEU A 112 -3.98 15.07 -3.67
C LEU A 112 -4.91 14.22 -4.53
N GLN A 113 -5.73 13.37 -3.91
CA GLN A 113 -6.73 12.58 -4.63
C GLN A 113 -7.81 13.46 -5.26
N THR A 114 -8.27 14.51 -4.59
CA THR A 114 -9.21 15.48 -5.16
C THR A 114 -8.61 16.20 -6.38
N GLU A 115 -7.32 16.52 -6.35
CA GLU A 115 -6.66 17.18 -7.49
C GLU A 115 -6.45 16.23 -8.68
N THR A 116 -6.08 14.97 -8.43
CA THR A 116 -5.50 14.12 -9.47
C THR A 116 -6.26 12.83 -9.75
N GLY A 117 -7.08 12.35 -8.82
CA GLY A 117 -7.87 11.11 -8.94
C GLY A 117 -7.08 9.81 -9.12
N GLY A 118 -5.75 9.83 -8.99
CA GLY A 118 -4.89 8.72 -9.42
C GLY A 118 -4.61 7.64 -8.38
N PHE A 119 -5.05 7.80 -7.13
CA PHE A 119 -4.96 6.72 -6.13
C PHE A 119 -6.07 5.70 -6.33
N ASN A 120 -5.68 4.43 -6.47
CA ASN A 120 -6.60 3.31 -6.44
C ASN A 120 -6.95 2.91 -5.01
N CYS A 121 -5.97 2.95 -4.10
CA CYS A 121 -6.09 2.30 -2.81
C CYS A 121 -5.27 2.97 -1.71
N PHE A 122 -5.86 3.03 -0.51
CA PHE A 122 -5.19 3.36 0.74
C PHE A 122 -4.88 2.10 1.55
N ILE A 123 -3.69 2.07 2.16
CA ILE A 123 -3.15 0.91 2.85
C ILE A 123 -2.60 1.33 4.22
N PRO A 124 -3.38 1.23 5.30
CA PRO A 124 -2.85 1.31 6.65
C PRO A 124 -1.83 0.20 6.90
N LEU A 125 -0.62 0.58 7.32
CA LEU A 125 0.45 -0.33 7.69
C LEU A 125 0.65 -0.26 9.21
N LYS A 126 0.34 -1.35 9.91
CA LYS A 126 0.54 -1.46 11.34
C LYS A 126 2.04 -1.49 11.66
N TYR A 127 2.47 -0.66 12.60
CA TYR A 127 3.78 -0.76 13.22
C TYR A 127 3.92 -2.10 13.96
N ARG A 128 5.02 -2.81 13.69
CA ARG A 128 5.44 -4.01 14.41
C ARG A 128 6.68 -3.70 15.22
N ARG A 129 6.74 -4.20 16.46
CA ARG A 129 7.84 -3.86 17.37
C ARG A 129 9.15 -4.57 17.04
N GLU A 130 9.10 -5.66 16.30
CA GLU A 130 10.26 -6.51 16.09
C GLU A 130 11.24 -5.90 15.07
N ASN A 131 12.53 -6.20 15.28
CA ASN A 131 13.62 -5.91 14.34
C ASN A 131 13.78 -4.43 13.92
N ASN A 132 13.47 -3.48 14.81
CA ASN A 132 13.67 -2.05 14.52
C ASN A 132 14.05 -1.21 15.75
N ALA A 133 14.45 0.04 15.50
CA ALA A 133 14.95 0.98 16.51
C ALA A 133 13.89 1.41 17.55
N LEU A 134 12.60 1.21 17.26
CA LEU A 134 11.48 1.52 18.14
C LEU A 134 10.98 0.31 18.93
N SER A 135 11.70 -0.81 18.92
CA SER A 135 11.32 -2.08 19.56
C SER A 135 10.96 -2.00 21.05
N HIS A 136 11.35 -0.94 21.75
CA HIS A 136 10.95 -0.63 23.12
C HIS A 136 9.47 -0.19 23.25
N LEU A 137 8.82 0.19 22.15
CA LEU A 137 7.40 0.52 22.10
C LEU A 137 6.54 -0.74 22.01
N GLY A 138 5.38 -0.70 22.66
CA GLY A 138 4.33 -1.69 22.46
C GLY A 138 3.63 -1.55 21.11
N GLU A 139 2.85 -2.56 20.74
CA GLU A 139 1.96 -2.52 19.58
C GLU A 139 0.55 -2.12 19.99
N VAL A 140 -0.17 -1.46 19.09
CA VAL A 140 -1.58 -1.13 19.31
C VAL A 140 -2.48 -2.35 19.28
N SER A 141 -3.60 -2.27 20.00
CA SER A 141 -4.61 -3.35 20.08
C SER A 141 -5.38 -3.52 18.76
N ILE A 142 -6.03 -4.68 18.59
CA ILE A 142 -6.92 -4.94 17.45
C ILE A 142 -8.08 -3.92 17.40
N ILE A 143 -8.60 -3.49 18.54
CA ILE A 143 -9.66 -2.46 18.60
C ILE A 143 -9.16 -1.16 17.94
N GLU A 144 -7.89 -0.82 18.15
CA GLU A 144 -7.29 0.37 17.55
C GLU A 144 -7.02 0.19 16.05
N ASP A 145 -6.63 -1.00 15.61
CA ASP A 145 -6.53 -1.33 14.19
C ASP A 145 -7.89 -1.12 13.47
N LEU A 146 -8.96 -1.68 14.04
CA LEU A 146 -10.32 -1.59 13.48
C LEU A 146 -10.85 -0.14 13.46
N LYS A 147 -10.58 0.64 14.51
CA LYS A 147 -10.89 2.09 14.53
C LYS A 147 -10.14 2.81 13.42
N ASN A 148 -8.86 2.52 13.24
CA ASN A 148 -8.04 3.15 12.21
C ASN A 148 -8.58 2.83 10.80
N TYR A 149 -9.01 1.60 10.53
CA TYR A 149 -9.68 1.23 9.28
C TYR A 149 -10.99 2.00 9.07
N ALA A 150 -11.89 2.00 10.05
CA ALA A 150 -13.18 2.68 9.93
C ALA A 150 -13.04 4.20 9.71
N VAL A 151 -12.14 4.85 10.46
CA VAL A 151 -11.84 6.28 10.27
C VAL A 151 -11.26 6.53 8.88
N SER A 152 -10.34 5.66 8.42
CA SER A 152 -9.75 5.80 7.08
C SER A 152 -10.82 5.71 5.99
N ARG A 153 -11.75 4.75 6.08
CA ARG A 153 -12.88 4.62 5.13
C ARG A 153 -13.76 5.86 5.13
N LEU A 154 -14.13 6.37 6.30
CA LEU A 154 -15.00 7.55 6.41
C LEU A 154 -14.30 8.83 5.91
N TYR A 155 -13.01 8.98 6.22
CA TYR A 155 -12.27 10.20 5.90
C TYR A 155 -11.85 10.27 4.43
N LEU A 156 -11.39 9.14 3.87
CA LEU A 156 -10.89 9.01 2.50
C LEU A 156 -12.00 8.57 1.53
N HIS A 157 -13.13 9.27 1.55
CA HIS A 157 -14.29 8.97 0.70
C HIS A 157 -14.00 9.01 -0.82
N ASN A 158 -12.87 9.60 -1.24
CA ASN A 158 -12.46 9.75 -2.64
C ASN A 158 -11.32 8.79 -3.06
N ILE A 159 -10.84 7.92 -2.18
CA ILE A 159 -9.93 6.82 -2.53
C ILE A 159 -10.77 5.53 -2.56
N PRO A 160 -10.91 4.86 -3.72
CA PRO A 160 -11.91 3.79 -3.89
C PRO A 160 -11.73 2.63 -2.91
N HIS A 161 -10.50 2.14 -2.74
CA HIS A 161 -10.24 0.90 -2.04
C HIS A 161 -9.46 1.11 -0.74
N LEU A 162 -9.80 0.33 0.29
CA LEU A 162 -9.09 0.25 1.56
C LEU A 162 -8.59 -1.17 1.75
N LYS A 163 -7.27 -1.31 1.82
CA LYS A 163 -6.60 -2.62 1.87
C LYS A 163 -6.17 -2.98 3.29
N ALA A 164 -6.43 -4.23 3.68
CA ALA A 164 -5.78 -4.88 4.80
C ALA A 164 -4.79 -5.94 4.30
N TYR A 165 -3.57 -5.87 4.80
CA TYR A 165 -2.53 -6.85 4.51
C TYR A 165 -2.49 -7.89 5.64
N TRP A 166 -3.12 -9.06 5.44
CA TRP A 166 -3.25 -10.04 6.51
C TRP A 166 -1.92 -10.53 7.10
N PRO A 167 -0.81 -10.64 6.36
CA PRO A 167 0.45 -11.08 6.96
C PRO A 167 0.94 -10.10 8.03
N MET A 168 0.53 -8.83 7.94
CA MET A 168 0.90 -7.80 8.91
C MET A 168 -0.01 -7.79 10.13
N ILE A 169 -1.32 -8.01 9.99
CA ILE A 169 -2.28 -7.86 11.12
C ILE A 169 -2.82 -9.19 11.64
N GLY A 170 -2.54 -10.29 10.98
CA GLY A 170 -3.07 -11.63 11.27
C GLY A 170 -4.44 -11.89 10.63
N ARG A 171 -4.78 -13.18 10.49
CA ARG A 171 -6.00 -13.63 9.79
C ARG A 171 -7.29 -13.10 10.44
N ALA A 172 -7.37 -13.16 11.77
CA ALA A 172 -8.56 -12.73 12.52
C ALA A 172 -8.82 -11.21 12.38
N ALA A 173 -7.78 -10.39 12.51
CA ALA A 173 -7.92 -8.94 12.34
C ALA A 173 -8.28 -8.57 10.90
N ALA A 174 -7.69 -9.25 9.91
CA ALA A 174 -8.03 -9.07 8.50
C ALA A 174 -9.50 -9.41 8.22
N GLN A 175 -10.00 -10.53 8.74
CA GLN A 175 -11.41 -10.91 8.60
C GLN A 175 -12.36 -9.88 9.24
N LEU A 176 -12.07 -9.46 10.48
CA LEU A 176 -12.88 -8.45 11.18
C LEU A 176 -12.87 -7.11 10.43
N SER A 177 -11.74 -6.72 9.84
CA SER A 177 -11.58 -5.43 9.15
C SER A 177 -12.56 -5.23 7.98
N LEU A 178 -13.07 -6.31 7.38
CA LEU A 178 -14.11 -6.26 6.35
C LEU A 178 -15.38 -5.54 6.84
N ALA A 179 -15.75 -5.73 8.10
CA ALA A 179 -16.87 -5.02 8.73
C ALA A 179 -16.56 -3.56 9.11
N PHE A 180 -15.30 -3.13 8.97
CA PHE A 180 -14.80 -1.79 9.31
C PHE A 180 -14.32 -1.02 8.08
N GLY A 181 -14.84 -1.38 6.91
CA GLY A 181 -14.67 -0.62 5.66
C GLY A 181 -13.55 -1.10 4.75
N VAL A 182 -12.82 -2.16 5.10
CA VAL A 182 -11.87 -2.82 4.20
C VAL A 182 -12.64 -3.57 3.12
N ASP A 183 -12.25 -3.40 1.86
CA ASP A 183 -12.81 -4.14 0.72
C ASP A 183 -11.75 -4.97 -0.01
N ASP A 184 -10.50 -4.90 0.43
CA ASP A 184 -9.38 -5.53 -0.23
C ASP A 184 -8.45 -6.25 0.76
N LEU A 185 -8.45 -7.58 0.73
CA LEU A 185 -7.50 -8.40 1.48
C LEU A 185 -6.37 -8.84 0.55
N ASP A 186 -5.14 -8.48 0.89
CA ASP A 186 -3.99 -8.67 0.00
C ASP A 186 -2.82 -9.36 0.68
N GLY A 187 -2.02 -10.06 -0.14
CA GLY A 187 -0.77 -10.69 0.25
C GLY A 187 -0.69 -12.19 0.03
N THR A 188 -1.04 -12.73 -1.16
CA THR A 188 -0.90 -14.17 -1.46
C THR A 188 0.57 -14.60 -1.34
N ILE A 189 0.98 -14.89 -0.11
CA ILE A 189 2.32 -15.36 0.24
C ILE A 189 2.30 -16.86 0.05
N ASP A 190 3.03 -17.32 -0.96
CA ASP A 190 3.64 -18.66 -0.93
C ASP A 190 5.04 -18.57 -0.30
N ASP A 191 5.68 -19.74 -0.11
CA ASP A 191 7.02 -19.92 0.48
C ASP A 191 8.14 -18.99 -0.03
N THR A 192 7.93 -18.25 -1.13
CA THR A 192 8.93 -17.38 -1.75
C THR A 192 8.93 -15.92 -1.29
N THR A 193 7.89 -15.41 -0.61
CA THR A 193 7.81 -13.98 -0.23
C THR A 193 8.36 -13.70 1.18
N ARG A 194 9.70 -13.57 1.30
CA ARG A 194 10.43 -13.46 2.59
C ARG A 194 10.57 -12.05 3.18
N ILE A 195 9.95 -11.02 2.61
CA ILE A 195 10.19 -9.61 3.04
C ILE A 195 9.64 -9.37 4.46
N TYR A 196 8.53 -10.00 4.85
CA TYR A 196 7.84 -9.73 6.11
C TYR A 196 8.15 -10.70 7.25
N SER A 197 8.69 -11.89 6.96
CA SER A 197 9.31 -12.73 8.00
C SER A 197 10.50 -12.01 8.65
N MET A 198 11.15 -11.10 7.93
CA MET A 198 12.21 -10.23 8.48
C MET A 198 11.65 -9.08 9.35
N ALA A 199 10.36 -8.73 9.22
CA ALA A 199 9.72 -7.62 9.92
C ALA A 199 8.82 -8.07 11.10
N GLY A 200 8.93 -9.32 11.54
CA GLY A 200 8.20 -9.86 12.70
C GLY A 200 6.75 -10.26 12.46
N ALA A 201 6.38 -10.57 11.21
CA ALA A 201 5.15 -11.32 10.95
C ALA A 201 5.31 -12.78 11.45
N GLU A 202 4.18 -13.52 11.61
CA GLU A 202 4.17 -14.94 12.02
C GLU A 202 5.28 -15.76 11.32
N GLU A 203 5.89 -16.72 12.03
CA GLU A 203 6.83 -17.67 11.42
C GLU A 203 6.10 -18.47 10.32
N HIS A 204 6.46 -18.24 9.06
CA HIS A 204 5.90 -18.87 7.85
C HIS A 204 4.41 -18.57 7.57
N PRO A 205 4.02 -17.31 7.27
CA PRO A 205 2.64 -16.97 7.01
C PRO A 205 2.28 -17.38 5.57
N ALA A 206 1.79 -18.60 5.37
CA ALA A 206 1.18 -19.03 4.12
C ALA A 206 -0.34 -18.89 4.20
N MET A 207 -0.98 -18.49 3.10
CA MET A 207 -2.44 -18.58 2.93
C MET A 207 -2.75 -18.85 1.46
N SER A 208 -3.38 -19.99 1.21
CA SER A 208 -3.88 -20.39 -0.11
C SER A 208 -5.01 -19.47 -0.58
N THR A 209 -5.30 -19.49 -1.88
CA THR A 209 -6.45 -18.75 -2.44
C THR A 209 -7.76 -19.22 -1.81
N GLU A 210 -7.90 -20.53 -1.61
CA GLU A 210 -9.09 -21.15 -1.01
C GLU A 210 -9.31 -20.71 0.44
N GLU A 211 -8.24 -20.61 1.24
CA GLU A 211 -8.33 -20.09 2.61
C GLU A 211 -8.74 -18.62 2.64
N LEU A 212 -8.20 -17.80 1.73
CA LEU A 212 -8.56 -16.38 1.63
C LEU A 212 -10.04 -16.22 1.21
N GLU A 213 -10.50 -17.02 0.24
CA GLU A 213 -11.92 -17.05 -0.14
C GLU A 213 -12.82 -17.48 1.02
N HIS A 214 -12.44 -18.52 1.75
CA HIS A 214 -13.19 -19.00 2.90
C HIS A 214 -13.27 -17.94 4.01
N LEU A 215 -12.17 -17.23 4.27
CA LEU A 215 -12.11 -16.14 5.24
C LEU A 215 -13.09 -15.01 4.87
N ILE A 216 -13.14 -14.61 3.59
CA ILE A 216 -14.05 -13.58 3.09
C ILE A 216 -15.52 -14.05 3.18
N ARG A 217 -15.82 -15.27 2.72
CA ARG A 217 -17.19 -15.83 2.76
C ARG A 217 -17.70 -15.98 4.18
N SER A 218 -16.86 -16.43 5.10
CA SER A 218 -17.22 -16.61 6.52
C SER A 218 -17.50 -15.29 7.24
N ALA A 219 -16.99 -14.17 6.72
CA ALA A 219 -17.34 -12.83 7.17
C ALA A 219 -18.63 -12.27 6.53
N GLY A 220 -19.29 -13.03 5.64
CA GLY A 220 -20.52 -12.63 4.96
C GLY A 220 -20.32 -11.84 3.66
N TYR A 221 -19.11 -11.83 3.10
CA TYR A 221 -18.78 -11.09 1.87
C TYR A 221 -18.54 -12.01 0.67
N TRP A 222 -18.58 -11.44 -0.54
CA TRP A 222 -18.29 -12.16 -1.77
C TRP A 222 -16.83 -11.99 -2.18
N PRO A 223 -16.02 -13.07 -2.26
CA PRO A 223 -14.65 -12.96 -2.73
C PRO A 223 -14.62 -12.67 -4.23
N GLN A 224 -13.80 -11.70 -4.63
CA GLN A 224 -13.58 -11.32 -6.02
C GLN A 224 -12.08 -11.23 -6.29
N GLU A 225 -11.57 -12.11 -7.14
CA GLU A 225 -10.22 -11.95 -7.68
C GLU A 225 -10.17 -10.72 -8.59
N ARG A 226 -9.11 -9.93 -8.44
CA ARG A 226 -8.93 -8.67 -9.16
C ARG A 226 -7.48 -8.53 -9.64
N ASP A 227 -7.29 -7.72 -10.67
CA ASP A 227 -5.94 -7.32 -11.07
C ASP A 227 -5.42 -6.13 -10.24
N SER A 228 -4.22 -5.65 -10.59
CA SER A 228 -3.55 -4.51 -9.94
C SER A 228 -4.32 -3.18 -10.03
N LEU A 229 -5.28 -3.06 -10.96
CA LEU A 229 -6.12 -1.89 -11.19
C LEU A 229 -7.56 -2.13 -10.71
N TYR A 230 -7.78 -3.16 -9.89
CA TYR A 230 -9.08 -3.50 -9.30
C TYR A 230 -10.15 -3.93 -10.33
N ARG A 231 -9.74 -4.37 -11.51
CA ARG A 231 -10.66 -4.97 -12.49
C ARG A 231 -10.88 -6.45 -12.13
N PRO A 232 -12.13 -6.94 -12.11
CA PRO A 232 -12.43 -8.35 -11.87
C PRO A 232 -11.69 -9.26 -12.85
N VAL A 233 -10.98 -10.27 -12.34
CA VAL A 233 -10.37 -11.31 -13.16
C VAL A 233 -11.42 -12.37 -13.45
N ARG A 234 -11.60 -12.70 -14.73
CA ARG A 234 -12.41 -13.85 -15.15
C ARG A 234 -11.46 -15.00 -15.47
N ARG A 235 -11.32 -15.96 -14.56
CA ARG A 235 -10.67 -17.23 -14.90
C ARG A 235 -11.60 -18.00 -15.83
N ALA A 236 -11.11 -18.43 -16.99
CA ALA A 236 -11.83 -19.42 -17.78
C ALA A 236 -11.99 -20.68 -16.91
N THR A 237 -13.21 -21.21 -16.79
CA THR A 237 -13.44 -22.48 -16.10
C THR A 237 -12.51 -23.52 -16.73
N PRO A 238 -11.71 -24.26 -15.96
CA PRO A 238 -10.94 -25.36 -16.50
C PRO A 238 -11.92 -26.30 -17.22
N ILE A 239 -11.68 -26.58 -18.49
CA ILE A 239 -12.42 -27.65 -19.17
C ILE A 239 -12.04 -28.93 -18.43
N ALA A 240 -13.05 -29.60 -17.87
CA ALA A 240 -12.93 -30.82 -17.08
C ALA A 240 -12.27 -31.98 -17.85
#